data_AF-A0A9P6QWR1-F1
#
_entry.id   AF-A0A9P6QWR1-F1
#
_cell.length_a   1.000
_cell.length_b   1.000
_cell.length_c   1.000
_cell.angle_alpha   90.00
_cell.angle_beta   90.00
_cell.angle_gamma   90.00
#
_symmetry.space_group_name_H-M   'P 1'
#
loop_
_entity.id
_entity.type
_entity.pdbx_description
1 polymer ?
#
loop_
_entity_poly.entity_id
_entity_poly.type
_entity_poly.pdbx_seq_one_letter_code
_entity_poly.pdbx_strand_id
1 'polypeptide(L)'
;MIIIGSGVNDLPDSEYVFSSVSKIVNQHKDKFFQENWNGYNVLQRAASRAAAYDIGFVPQAKETGKTSFVYLLEADEISASDIPKDAFVVYQGHHGDVGAQYADVILPGATYTEKSATYVNTEGRPQQTRAAVPPPGAAREDWKIIRAISEVAGATLPYDDVHQVRDRLRDIAPSFAHYNVVEPSSVAVASLGLSTLNKSGAKSAKSLLTPVISDYYMTDSITRASSTMAKCSVAFSKGTHRPDESEFKIEAHA
;
A
#
# COMPACT_ATOMS: atom_id res chain seq x y z
N MET A 1 -22.16 -9.37 -5.23
CA MET A 1 -20.84 -8.73 -5.00
C MET A 1 -19.96 -9.69 -4.23
N ILE A 2 -18.68 -9.78 -4.57
CA ILE A 2 -17.63 -10.43 -3.79
C ILE A 2 -16.59 -9.35 -3.50
N ILE A 3 -16.17 -9.27 -2.23
CA ILE A 3 -15.05 -8.44 -1.80
C ILE A 3 -13.99 -9.39 -1.24
N ILE A 4 -12.80 -9.37 -1.82
CA ILE A 4 -11.63 -10.10 -1.32
C ILE A 4 -10.74 -9.10 -0.59
N GLY A 5 -10.42 -9.36 0.68
CA GLY A 5 -9.42 -8.57 1.39
C GLY A 5 -8.01 -8.83 0.86
N SER A 6 -7.20 -7.78 0.73
CA SER A 6 -5.80 -7.85 0.30
C SER A 6 -4.94 -8.85 1.09
N GLY A 7 -5.30 -9.20 2.32
CA GLY A 7 -4.57 -10.19 3.11
C GLY A 7 -4.62 -11.62 2.56
N VAL A 8 -5.56 -11.92 1.65
CA VAL A 8 -5.53 -13.17 0.89
C VAL A 8 -4.26 -13.30 0.06
N ASN A 9 -3.68 -12.17 -0.39
CA ASN A 9 -2.44 -12.16 -1.15
C ASN A 9 -1.23 -12.63 -0.34
N ASP A 10 -1.31 -12.53 0.99
CA ASP A 10 -0.22 -12.89 1.90
C ASP A 10 -0.23 -14.39 2.25
N LEU A 11 -1.26 -15.13 1.83
CA LEU A 11 -1.37 -16.56 2.08
C LEU A 11 -0.45 -17.37 1.14
N PRO A 12 0.15 -18.47 1.61
CA PRO A 12 0.95 -19.37 0.77
C PRO A 12 0.17 -19.96 -0.42
N ASP A 13 -1.15 -20.13 -0.27
CA ASP A 13 -2.05 -20.62 -1.31
C ASP A 13 -2.96 -19.52 -1.89
N SER A 14 -2.50 -18.26 -1.88
CA SER A 14 -3.21 -17.10 -2.46
C SER A 14 -3.70 -17.36 -3.89
N GLU A 15 -2.85 -17.93 -4.75
CA GLU A 15 -3.21 -18.30 -6.13
C GLU A 15 -4.40 -19.26 -6.20
N TYR A 16 -4.49 -20.22 -5.27
CA TYR A 16 -5.61 -21.16 -5.20
C TYR A 16 -6.90 -20.44 -4.80
N VAL A 17 -6.83 -19.52 -3.83
CA VAL A 17 -7.99 -18.74 -3.39
C VAL A 17 -8.50 -17.86 -4.53
N PHE A 18 -7.61 -17.13 -5.22
CA PHE A 18 -7.97 -16.30 -6.36
C PHE A 18 -8.52 -17.12 -7.54
N SER A 19 -7.93 -18.29 -7.83
CA SER A 19 -8.44 -19.23 -8.84
C SER A 19 -9.84 -19.72 -8.50
N SER A 20 -10.10 -20.05 -7.23
CA SER A 20 -11.40 -20.49 -6.75
C SER A 20 -12.47 -19.40 -6.86
N VAL A 21 -12.15 -18.16 -6.47
CA VAL A 21 -13.07 -17.03 -6.67
C VAL A 21 -13.30 -16.75 -8.14
N SER A 22 -12.25 -16.81 -8.97
CA SER A 22 -12.38 -16.64 -10.42
C SER A 22 -13.33 -17.67 -11.04
N LYS A 23 -13.28 -18.94 -10.61
CA LYS A 23 -14.23 -19.97 -11.04
C LYS A 23 -15.67 -19.61 -10.68
N ILE A 24 -15.93 -19.15 -9.45
CA ILE A 24 -17.27 -18.72 -8.99
C ILE A 24 -17.78 -17.54 -9.82
N VAL A 25 -16.92 -16.53 -10.04
CA VAL A 25 -17.28 -15.35 -10.84
C VAL A 25 -17.58 -15.74 -12.29
N ASN A 26 -16.77 -16.61 -12.89
CA ASN A 26 -16.98 -17.09 -14.26
C ASN A 26 -18.23 -17.97 -14.40
N GLN A 27 -18.55 -18.81 -13.41
CA GLN A 27 -19.78 -19.61 -13.39
C GLN A 27 -21.05 -18.75 -13.34
N HIS A 28 -20.96 -17.56 -12.75
CA HIS A 28 -22.07 -16.63 -12.60
C HIS A 28 -21.81 -15.29 -13.32
N LYS A 29 -21.12 -15.33 -14.46
CA LYS A 29 -20.62 -14.15 -15.18
C LYS A 29 -21.71 -13.10 -15.40
N ASP A 30 -22.91 -13.52 -15.81
CA ASP A 30 -24.05 -12.64 -16.10
C ASP A 30 -24.59 -11.92 -14.86
N LYS A 31 -24.33 -12.44 -13.65
CA LYS A 31 -24.70 -11.78 -12.39
C LYS A 31 -23.62 -10.83 -11.90
N PHE A 32 -22.35 -11.17 -12.14
CA PHE A 32 -21.20 -10.39 -11.67
C PHE A 32 -20.83 -9.24 -12.61
N PHE A 33 -21.08 -9.39 -13.90
CA PHE A 33 -20.79 -8.37 -14.91
C PHE A 33 -22.06 -8.03 -15.67
N GLN A 34 -22.60 -6.85 -15.41
CA GLN A 34 -23.72 -6.26 -16.14
C GLN A 34 -23.28 -4.89 -16.66
N GLU A 35 -24.06 -4.26 -17.54
CA GLU A 35 -23.71 -3.00 -18.21
C GLU A 35 -23.18 -1.92 -17.25
N ASN A 36 -23.78 -1.81 -16.06
CA ASN A 36 -23.41 -0.82 -15.04
C ASN A 36 -22.99 -1.45 -13.70
N TRP A 37 -22.54 -2.72 -13.72
CA TRP A 37 -22.21 -3.44 -12.49
C TRP A 37 -21.00 -4.35 -12.65
N ASN A 38 -20.00 -4.11 -11.80
CA ASN A 38 -18.89 -5.03 -11.56
C ASN A 38 -18.95 -5.53 -10.11
N GLY A 39 -19.31 -6.80 -9.96
CA GLY A 39 -19.49 -7.43 -8.67
C GLY A 39 -18.20 -8.00 -8.05
N TYR A 40 -17.05 -7.92 -8.71
CA TYR A 40 -15.77 -8.45 -8.20
C TYR A 40 -14.87 -7.31 -7.73
N ASN A 41 -14.53 -7.30 -6.45
CA ASN A 41 -13.77 -6.22 -5.81
C ASN A 41 -12.66 -6.78 -4.92
N VAL A 42 -11.53 -6.07 -4.88
CA VAL A 42 -10.43 -6.36 -3.95
C VAL A 42 -10.24 -5.15 -3.05
N LEU A 43 -10.35 -5.35 -1.73
CA LEU A 43 -10.19 -4.31 -0.73
C LEU A 43 -8.74 -4.22 -0.28
N GLN A 44 -8.08 -3.13 -0.67
CA GLN A 44 -6.73 -2.80 -0.21
C GLN A 44 -6.75 -2.20 1.19
N ARG A 45 -5.73 -2.52 1.99
CA ARG A 45 -5.60 -2.00 3.38
C ARG A 45 -4.53 -0.92 3.54
N ALA A 46 -3.64 -0.77 2.56
CA ALA A 46 -2.57 0.21 2.57
C ALA A 46 -2.75 1.21 1.42
N ALA A 47 -2.62 2.49 1.71
CA ALA A 47 -2.89 3.58 0.76
C ALA A 47 -1.96 3.61 -0.46
N SER A 48 -0.76 3.02 -0.36
CA SER A 48 0.20 2.94 -1.46
C SER A 48 -0.11 1.81 -2.45
N ARG A 49 -0.89 0.80 -2.05
CA ARG A 49 -0.95 -0.48 -2.78
C ARG A 49 -1.61 -0.37 -4.15
N ALA A 50 -2.72 0.36 -4.26
CA ALA A 50 -3.41 0.56 -5.53
C ALA A 50 -2.53 1.32 -6.52
N ALA A 51 -1.94 2.44 -6.09
CA ALA A 51 -1.03 3.24 -6.90
C ALA A 51 0.21 2.44 -7.34
N ALA A 52 0.77 1.62 -6.45
CA ALA A 52 1.89 0.73 -6.75
C ALA A 52 1.55 -0.27 -7.86
N TYR A 53 0.36 -0.88 -7.83
CA TYR A 53 -0.09 -1.79 -8.90
C TYR A 53 -0.34 -1.06 -10.22
N ASP A 54 -0.93 0.14 -10.17
CA ASP A 54 -1.21 0.92 -11.39
C ASP A 54 0.07 1.31 -12.15
N ILE A 55 1.16 1.60 -11.43
CA ILE A 55 2.47 1.89 -12.04
C ILE A 55 3.31 0.63 -12.34
N GLY A 56 2.77 -0.57 -12.06
CA GLY A 56 3.46 -1.84 -12.29
C GLY A 56 4.60 -2.13 -11.30
N PHE A 57 4.54 -1.58 -10.08
CA PHE A 57 5.51 -1.81 -9.01
C PHE A 57 5.33 -3.19 -8.36
N VAL A 58 5.62 -4.22 -9.14
CA VAL A 58 5.63 -5.63 -8.74
C VAL A 58 6.99 -6.25 -9.09
N PRO A 59 7.51 -7.20 -8.29
CA PRO A 59 8.77 -7.86 -8.61
C PRO A 59 8.74 -8.50 -10.01
N GLN A 60 9.74 -8.22 -10.83
CA GLN A 60 9.88 -8.78 -12.18
C GLN A 60 10.76 -10.04 -12.12
N ALA A 61 10.15 -11.23 -12.27
CA ALA A 61 10.80 -12.54 -12.14
C ALA A 61 11.56 -12.77 -10.80
N LYS A 62 11.86 -14.02 -10.46
CA LYS A 62 12.73 -14.30 -9.31
C LYS A 62 14.15 -13.88 -9.67
N GLU A 63 14.63 -12.81 -9.07
CA GLU A 63 16.06 -12.47 -9.02
C GLU A 63 16.84 -13.74 -8.61
N THR A 64 17.68 -14.24 -9.52
CA THR A 64 18.50 -15.45 -9.29
C THR A 64 19.83 -15.12 -8.61
N GLY A 65 20.12 -13.84 -8.40
CA GLY A 65 21.34 -13.33 -7.77
C GLY A 65 21.20 -13.06 -6.28
N LYS A 66 22.33 -12.90 -5.60
CA LYS A 66 22.37 -12.41 -4.21
C LYS A 66 22.02 -10.92 -4.21
N THR A 67 20.91 -10.55 -3.59
CA THR A 67 20.57 -9.14 -3.34
C THR A 67 21.55 -8.55 -2.33
N SER A 68 22.38 -7.60 -2.77
CA SER A 68 23.40 -6.92 -1.96
C SER A 68 23.00 -5.50 -1.55
N PHE A 69 21.91 -4.98 -2.10
CA PHE A 69 21.40 -3.64 -1.80
C PHE A 69 19.88 -3.71 -1.64
N VAL A 70 19.36 -3.17 -0.54
CA VAL A 70 17.94 -3.14 -0.23
C VAL A 70 17.53 -1.70 0.05
N TYR A 71 16.57 -1.19 -0.72
CA TYR A 71 16.00 0.15 -0.53
C TYR A 71 14.60 0.03 0.06
N LEU A 72 14.47 0.42 1.33
CA LEU A 72 13.21 0.42 2.07
C LEU A 72 12.60 1.82 1.98
N LEU A 73 11.59 2.00 1.13
CA LEU A 73 10.81 3.23 1.06
C LEU A 73 9.60 3.13 1.99
N GLU A 74 9.70 3.71 3.18
CA GLU A 74 8.70 3.69 4.26
C GLU A 74 8.21 2.26 4.60
N ALA A 75 9.07 1.26 4.40
CA ALA A 75 8.74 -0.15 4.58
C ALA A 75 9.03 -0.60 6.01
N ASP A 76 8.01 -0.52 6.87
CA ASP A 76 8.08 -0.93 8.28
C ASP A 76 7.41 -2.29 8.56
N GLU A 77 6.62 -2.82 7.62
CA GLU A 77 6.00 -4.15 7.73
C GLU A 77 6.93 -5.26 7.20
N ILE A 78 8.15 -5.29 7.71
CA ILE A 78 9.20 -6.24 7.30
C ILE A 78 9.83 -6.92 8.50
N SER A 79 10.44 -8.08 8.26
CA SER A 79 11.15 -8.86 9.25
C SER A 79 12.63 -9.02 8.88
N ALA A 80 13.46 -9.39 9.86
CA ALA A 80 14.86 -9.69 9.62
C ALA A 80 15.09 -10.84 8.61
N SER A 81 14.10 -11.71 8.37
CA SER A 81 14.19 -12.76 7.34
C SER A 81 13.97 -12.25 5.91
N ASP A 82 13.36 -11.09 5.74
CA ASP A 82 13.11 -10.50 4.42
C ASP A 82 14.36 -9.79 3.86
N ILE A 83 15.32 -9.47 4.73
CA ILE A 83 16.55 -8.77 4.38
C ILE A 83 17.72 -9.77 4.38
N PRO A 84 18.47 -9.91 3.27
CA PRO A 84 19.69 -10.69 3.27
C PRO A 84 20.71 -10.12 4.27
N LYS A 85 21.34 -11.00 5.08
CA LYS A 85 22.25 -10.59 6.16
C LYS A 85 23.44 -9.71 5.74
N ASP A 86 23.89 -9.83 4.51
CA ASP A 86 25.02 -9.07 3.97
C ASP A 86 24.59 -7.95 3.00
N ALA A 87 23.30 -7.60 2.98
CA ALA A 87 22.80 -6.52 2.15
C ALA A 87 23.08 -5.16 2.80
N PHE A 88 23.46 -4.18 2.00
CA PHE A 88 23.49 -2.79 2.40
C PHE A 88 22.06 -2.23 2.35
N VAL A 89 21.55 -1.78 3.49
CA VAL A 89 20.15 -1.39 3.68
C VAL A 89 20.04 0.12 3.77
N VAL A 90 19.27 0.73 2.87
CA VAL A 90 18.89 2.14 2.93
C VAL A 90 17.42 2.21 3.33
N TYR A 91 17.12 2.92 4.41
CA TYR A 91 15.75 3.26 4.79
C TYR A 91 15.47 4.72 4.47
N GLN A 92 14.52 4.96 3.58
CA GLN A 92 13.94 6.28 3.36
C GLN A 92 12.56 6.33 3.98
N GLY A 93 12.38 7.16 5.01
CA GLY A 93 11.08 7.31 5.65
C GLY A 93 11.05 8.45 6.64
N HIS A 94 9.90 8.66 7.25
CA HIS A 94 9.63 9.81 8.12
C HIS A 94 9.59 9.47 9.61
N HIS A 95 9.40 8.20 9.97
CA HIS A 95 9.41 7.70 11.34
C HIS A 95 10.47 6.59 11.45
N GLY A 96 11.22 6.55 12.56
CA GLY A 96 12.16 5.48 12.84
C GLY A 96 11.48 4.34 13.59
N ASP A 97 10.77 3.47 12.88
CA ASP A 97 10.12 2.29 13.46
C ASP A 97 10.91 1.01 13.16
N VAL A 98 10.32 0.00 12.50
CA VAL A 98 10.95 -1.31 12.29
C VAL A 98 11.99 -1.25 11.18
N GLY A 99 11.65 -0.67 10.01
CA GLY A 99 12.53 -0.68 8.85
C GLY A 99 13.82 0.11 9.07
N ALA A 100 13.73 1.22 9.81
CA ALA A 100 14.87 2.04 10.17
C ALA A 100 15.88 1.33 11.08
N GLN A 101 15.45 0.37 11.90
CA GLN A 101 16.34 -0.40 12.78
C GLN A 101 17.27 -1.34 12.01
N TYR A 102 16.91 -1.70 10.78
CA TYR A 102 17.71 -2.55 9.91
C TYR A 102 18.64 -1.77 8.98
N ALA A 103 18.57 -0.44 8.99
CA ALA A 103 19.24 0.40 8.00
C ALA A 103 20.71 0.67 8.34
N ASP A 104 21.58 0.61 7.33
CA ASP A 104 22.93 1.17 7.38
C ASP A 104 22.89 2.70 7.17
N VAL A 105 21.94 3.17 6.34
CA VAL A 105 21.73 4.59 6.04
C VAL A 105 20.25 4.93 6.13
N ILE A 106 19.95 6.03 6.83
CA ILE A 106 18.60 6.57 6.98
C ILE A 106 18.51 7.90 6.22
N LEU A 107 17.52 8.01 5.33
CA LEU A 107 17.22 9.21 4.57
C LEU A 107 15.85 9.78 5.02
N PRO A 108 15.82 10.94 5.69
CA PRO A 108 14.58 11.47 6.25
C PRO A 108 13.64 12.00 5.16
N GLY A 109 12.53 11.29 4.96
CA GLY A 109 11.42 11.65 4.07
C GLY A 109 10.39 12.56 4.75
N ALA A 110 9.41 13.03 3.98
CA ALA A 110 8.32 13.88 4.47
C ALA A 110 7.07 13.05 4.79
N THR A 111 6.31 13.41 5.82
CA THR A 111 5.02 12.76 6.12
C THR A 111 3.93 13.18 5.12
N TYR A 112 2.77 12.49 5.11
CA TYR A 112 1.67 12.79 4.19
C TYR A 112 1.09 14.21 4.33
N THR A 113 1.23 14.84 5.50
CA THR A 113 0.80 16.23 5.76
C THR A 113 1.84 17.26 5.32
N GLU A 114 3.04 16.83 4.93
CA GLU A 114 4.17 17.71 4.59
C GLU A 114 4.46 17.77 3.09
N LYS A 115 3.77 16.95 2.29
CA LYS A 115 4.03 16.78 0.84
C LYS A 115 2.75 16.88 0.01
N SER A 116 2.90 17.36 -1.23
CA SER A 116 1.84 17.29 -2.24
C SER A 116 1.98 16.01 -3.07
N ALA A 117 1.51 14.91 -2.50
CA ALA A 117 1.61 13.57 -3.08
C ALA A 117 0.29 13.12 -3.71
N THR A 118 0.39 12.18 -4.66
CA THR A 118 -0.78 11.51 -5.24
C THR A 118 -0.94 10.14 -4.61
N TYR A 119 -2.14 9.85 -4.11
CA TYR A 119 -2.54 8.54 -3.58
C TYR A 119 -3.69 7.99 -4.43
N VAL A 120 -3.80 6.67 -4.54
CA VAL A 120 -4.93 6.01 -5.20
C VAL A 120 -5.63 5.13 -4.17
N ASN A 121 -6.93 5.34 -3.96
CA ASN A 121 -7.71 4.56 -3.01
C ASN A 121 -8.14 3.20 -3.61
N THR A 122 -8.85 2.38 -2.83
CA THR A 122 -9.23 1.01 -3.25
C THR A 122 -10.21 0.93 -4.44
N GLU A 123 -10.96 2.01 -4.73
CA GLU A 123 -11.87 2.09 -5.89
C GLU A 123 -11.15 2.61 -7.14
N GLY A 124 -9.84 2.86 -7.07
CA GLY A 124 -9.03 3.35 -8.18
C GLY A 124 -9.09 4.87 -8.37
N ARG A 125 -9.54 5.64 -7.38
CA ARG A 125 -9.62 7.11 -7.45
C ARG A 125 -8.27 7.74 -7.09
N PRO A 126 -7.61 8.47 -7.99
CA PRO A 126 -6.44 9.28 -7.66
C PRO A 126 -6.86 10.52 -6.87
N GLN A 127 -6.17 10.79 -5.77
CA GLN A 127 -6.39 11.92 -4.89
C GLN A 127 -5.04 12.58 -4.60
N GLN A 128 -5.06 13.90 -4.39
CA GLN A 128 -3.85 14.67 -4.14
C GLN A 128 -3.89 15.31 -2.75
N THR A 129 -2.83 15.12 -1.98
CA THR A 129 -2.63 15.83 -0.72
C THR A 129 -2.09 17.24 -0.97
N ARG A 130 -2.24 18.10 0.03
CA ARG A 130 -1.60 19.41 0.08
C ARG A 130 -0.71 19.46 1.31
N ALA A 131 0.48 20.01 1.16
CA ALA A 131 1.36 20.26 2.29
C ALA A 131 0.68 21.27 3.23
N ALA A 132 0.40 20.84 4.45
CA ALA A 132 -0.15 21.67 5.52
C ALA A 132 0.96 22.33 6.34
N VAL A 133 2.08 21.64 6.50
CA VAL A 133 3.27 22.10 7.23
C VAL A 133 4.54 21.73 6.45
N PRO A 134 5.67 22.42 6.64
CA PRO A 134 6.94 22.01 6.04
C PRO A 134 7.50 20.74 6.72
N PRO A 135 8.28 19.90 6.00
CA PRO A 135 8.99 18.79 6.62
C PRO A 135 9.94 19.25 7.74
N PRO A 136 10.07 18.50 8.84
CA PRO A 136 10.90 18.90 9.96
C PRO A 136 12.40 18.81 9.64
N GLY A 137 13.16 19.79 10.14
CA GLY A 137 14.62 19.78 10.09
C GLY A 137 15.18 19.65 8.67
N ALA A 138 15.93 18.58 8.43
CA ALA A 138 16.57 18.29 7.14
C ALA A 138 15.78 17.31 6.26
N ALA A 139 14.55 16.95 6.64
CA ALA A 139 13.69 16.09 5.83
C ALA A 139 13.39 16.71 4.45
N ARG A 140 13.13 15.85 3.46
CA ARG A 140 12.83 16.26 2.08
C ARG A 140 11.66 15.45 1.54
N GLU A 141 10.98 15.99 0.52
CA GLU A 141 9.98 15.21 -0.23
C GLU A 141 10.62 13.98 -0.88
N ASP A 142 9.91 12.87 -0.87
CA ASP A 142 10.50 11.57 -1.18
C ASP A 142 11.05 11.44 -2.60
N TRP A 143 10.33 12.00 -3.57
CA TRP A 143 10.76 11.97 -4.96
C TRP A 143 12.04 12.79 -5.18
N LYS A 144 12.26 13.86 -4.40
CA LYS A 144 13.49 14.68 -4.47
C LYS A 144 14.69 13.90 -3.97
N ILE A 145 14.52 13.10 -2.92
CA ILE A 145 15.58 12.22 -2.40
C ILE A 145 15.98 11.21 -3.47
N ILE A 146 15.01 10.51 -4.05
CA ILE A 146 15.25 9.51 -5.11
C ILE A 146 15.89 10.16 -6.35
N ARG A 147 15.41 11.32 -6.77
CA ARG A 147 15.99 12.09 -7.89
C ARG A 147 17.42 12.53 -7.62
N ALA A 148 17.75 12.96 -6.40
CA ALA A 148 19.11 13.32 -6.02
C ALA A 148 20.04 12.09 -5.98
N ILE A 149 19.58 10.96 -5.43
CA ILE A 149 20.32 9.69 -5.46
C ILE A 149 20.61 9.27 -6.89
N SER A 150 19.63 9.39 -7.79
CA SER A 150 19.80 9.01 -9.20
C SER A 150 20.95 9.78 -9.88
N GLU A 151 21.13 11.06 -9.53
CA GLU A 151 22.20 11.91 -10.05
C GLU A 151 23.56 11.50 -9.47
N VAL A 152 23.63 11.29 -8.16
CA VAL A 152 24.86 10.81 -7.50
C VAL A 152 25.29 9.43 -8.01
N ALA A 153 24.32 8.57 -8.34
CA ALA A 153 24.57 7.25 -8.90
C ALA A 153 24.94 7.27 -10.40
N GLY A 154 24.91 8.44 -11.06
CA GLY A 154 25.20 8.57 -12.50
C GLY A 154 24.07 8.09 -13.42
N ALA A 155 22.87 7.86 -12.90
CA ALA A 155 21.67 7.41 -13.61
C ALA A 155 20.53 8.42 -13.46
N THR A 156 20.82 9.69 -13.76
CA THR A 156 19.94 10.83 -13.51
C THR A 156 18.57 10.65 -14.15
N LEU A 157 17.52 10.72 -13.33
CA LEU A 157 16.14 10.67 -13.79
C LEU A 157 15.76 11.96 -14.55
N PRO A 158 14.96 11.88 -15.63
CA PRO A 158 14.72 12.99 -16.55
C PRO A 158 13.62 13.95 -16.06
N TYR A 159 13.59 14.27 -14.77
CA TYR A 159 12.64 15.20 -14.18
C TYR A 159 13.26 15.97 -13.01
N ASP A 160 13.00 17.26 -12.96
CA ASP A 160 13.59 18.19 -11.99
C ASP A 160 12.53 18.88 -11.12
N ASP A 161 11.24 18.77 -11.50
CA ASP A 161 10.12 19.30 -10.74
C ASP A 161 8.96 18.29 -10.61
N VAL A 162 8.02 18.60 -9.71
CA VAL A 162 6.89 17.73 -9.41
C VAL A 162 5.89 17.62 -10.58
N HIS A 163 5.83 18.61 -11.47
CA HIS A 163 4.96 18.55 -12.65
C HIS A 163 5.49 17.53 -13.64
N GLN A 164 6.80 17.51 -13.89
CA GLN A 164 7.45 16.52 -14.73
C GLN A 164 7.35 15.10 -14.16
N VAL A 165 7.43 14.94 -12.83
CA VAL A 165 7.15 13.64 -12.18
C VAL A 165 5.71 13.20 -12.45
N ARG A 166 4.73 14.12 -12.37
CA ARG A 166 3.31 13.83 -12.65
C ARG A 166 3.05 13.56 -14.13
N ASP A 167 3.78 14.21 -15.02
CA ASP A 167 3.76 13.89 -16.45
C ASP A 167 4.29 12.48 -16.69
N ARG A 168 5.39 12.10 -16.02
CA ARG A 168 5.90 10.73 -16.09
C ARG A 168 4.92 9.71 -15.52
N LEU A 169 4.22 10.02 -14.43
CA LEU A 169 3.16 9.16 -13.88
C LEU A 169 2.03 8.96 -14.90
N ARG A 170 1.62 10.04 -15.58
CA ARG A 170 0.61 9.98 -16.64
C ARG A 170 1.03 9.11 -17.83
N ASP A 171 2.30 9.18 -18.22
CA ASP A 171 2.85 8.34 -19.29
C ASP A 171 2.80 6.84 -18.94
N ILE A 172 2.99 6.51 -17.67
CA ILE A 172 2.95 5.13 -17.16
C ILE A 172 1.49 4.67 -17.03
N ALA A 173 0.66 5.47 -16.37
CA ALA A 173 -0.73 5.16 -16.06
C ALA A 173 -1.59 6.44 -16.23
N PRO A 174 -2.35 6.56 -17.34
CA PRO A 174 -3.12 7.78 -17.64
C PRO A 174 -4.17 8.14 -16.58
N SER A 175 -4.64 7.17 -15.78
CA SER A 175 -5.58 7.42 -14.68
C SER A 175 -5.08 8.48 -13.70
N PHE A 176 -3.76 8.59 -13.47
CA PHE A 176 -3.17 9.57 -12.56
C PHE A 176 -3.39 11.04 -12.99
N ALA A 177 -3.82 11.31 -14.22
CA ALA A 177 -4.18 12.66 -14.66
C ALA A 177 -5.58 13.10 -14.19
N HIS A 178 -6.47 12.17 -13.81
CA HIS A 178 -7.87 12.45 -13.51
C HIS A 178 -8.16 12.40 -12.01
N TYR A 179 -7.74 13.45 -11.30
CA TYR A 179 -7.95 13.55 -9.86
C TYR A 179 -9.44 13.56 -9.48
N ASN A 180 -9.76 12.83 -8.41
CA ASN A 180 -11.10 12.67 -7.85
C ASN A 180 -12.11 11.98 -8.79
N VAL A 181 -11.67 11.35 -9.87
CA VAL A 181 -12.51 10.57 -10.79
C VAL A 181 -12.23 9.08 -10.59
N VAL A 182 -13.29 8.26 -10.59
CA VAL A 182 -13.15 6.80 -10.68
C VAL A 182 -13.34 6.42 -12.13
N GLU A 183 -12.27 5.89 -12.73
CA GLU A 183 -12.31 5.36 -14.08
C GLU A 183 -12.86 3.93 -14.02
N PRO A 184 -13.99 3.63 -14.70
CA PRO A 184 -14.54 2.30 -14.69
C PRO A 184 -13.62 1.32 -15.42
N SER A 185 -13.33 0.19 -14.78
CA SER A 185 -12.65 -0.91 -15.45
C SER A 185 -13.58 -1.59 -16.44
N SER A 186 -13.15 -1.77 -17.69
CA SER A 186 -13.96 -2.50 -18.67
C SER A 186 -14.15 -3.96 -18.25
N VAL A 187 -15.32 -4.52 -18.56
CA VAL A 187 -15.63 -5.94 -18.29
C VAL A 187 -14.63 -6.88 -18.98
N ALA A 188 -14.09 -6.47 -20.15
CA ALA A 188 -13.08 -7.22 -20.87
C ALA A 188 -11.78 -7.35 -20.07
N VAL A 189 -11.29 -6.25 -19.48
CA VAL A 189 -10.08 -6.23 -18.64
C VAL A 189 -10.29 -7.03 -17.35
N ALA A 190 -11.43 -6.84 -16.68
CA ALA A 190 -11.77 -7.61 -15.47
C ALA A 190 -11.85 -9.12 -15.77
N SER A 191 -12.48 -9.51 -16.88
CA SER A 191 -12.58 -10.91 -17.31
C SER A 191 -11.21 -11.49 -17.67
N LEU A 192 -10.33 -10.70 -18.30
CA LEU A 192 -8.97 -11.11 -18.63
C LEU A 192 -8.14 -11.40 -17.37
N GLY A 193 -8.18 -10.50 -16.39
CA GLY A 193 -7.51 -10.68 -15.10
C GLY A 193 -7.96 -11.96 -14.39
N LEU A 194 -9.28 -12.19 -14.32
CA LEU A 194 -9.84 -13.42 -13.75
C LEU A 194 -9.41 -14.68 -14.53
N SER A 195 -9.35 -14.59 -15.85
CA SER A 195 -8.92 -15.72 -16.70
C SER A 195 -7.46 -16.09 -16.46
N THR A 196 -6.59 -15.11 -16.22
CA THR A 196 -5.18 -15.35 -15.85
C THR A 196 -5.09 -16.09 -14.51
N LEU A 197 -5.91 -15.70 -13.52
CA LEU A 197 -5.96 -16.35 -12.20
C LEU A 197 -6.50 -17.80 -12.26
N ASN A 198 -7.38 -18.11 -13.22
CA ASN A 198 -7.95 -19.46 -13.36
C ASN A 198 -6.96 -20.48 -13.96
N LYS A 199 -5.91 -20.02 -14.67
CA LYS A 199 -4.91 -20.88 -15.28
C LYS A 199 -3.90 -21.47 -14.27
N SER A 200 -3.91 -21.04 -13.01
CA SER A 200 -3.01 -21.59 -12.01
C SER A 200 -3.45 -23.02 -11.63
N GLY A 201 -2.53 -23.98 -11.76
CA GLY A 201 -2.68 -25.33 -11.20
C GLY A 201 -2.48 -25.37 -9.68
N ALA A 202 -2.71 -24.23 -9.01
CA ALA A 202 -2.44 -24.03 -7.60
C ALA A 202 -3.27 -25.00 -6.76
N LYS A 203 -2.63 -25.61 -5.77
CA LYS A 203 -3.26 -26.52 -4.81
C LYS A 203 -3.52 -25.77 -3.52
N SER A 204 -4.63 -26.09 -2.85
CA SER A 204 -4.86 -25.57 -1.51
C SER A 204 -3.80 -26.10 -0.54
N ALA A 205 -3.22 -25.20 0.23
CA ALA A 205 -2.42 -25.52 1.41
C ALA A 205 -3.29 -25.69 2.66
N LYS A 206 -4.61 -25.53 2.54
CA LYS A 206 -5.60 -25.48 3.63
C LYS A 206 -5.25 -24.40 4.67
N SER A 207 -4.68 -23.29 4.21
CA SER A 207 -4.38 -22.15 5.08
C SER A 207 -5.66 -21.58 5.66
N LEU A 208 -5.68 -21.35 6.97
CA LEU A 208 -6.80 -20.72 7.65
C LEU A 208 -6.79 -19.22 7.37
N LEU A 209 -7.97 -18.64 7.13
CA LEU A 209 -8.12 -17.20 7.07
C LEU A 209 -7.95 -16.63 8.47
N THR A 210 -6.90 -15.84 8.68
CA THR A 210 -6.63 -15.16 9.94
C THR A 210 -6.90 -13.66 9.80
N PRO A 211 -7.21 -12.96 10.91
CA PRO A 211 -7.21 -11.51 10.92
C PRO A 211 -5.83 -10.98 10.53
N VAL A 212 -5.81 -10.16 9.47
CA VAL A 212 -4.56 -9.61 8.90
C VAL A 212 -4.08 -8.40 9.70
N ILE A 213 -5.03 -7.68 10.30
CA ILE A 213 -4.76 -6.57 11.21
C ILE A 213 -5.01 -7.10 12.62
N SER A 214 -3.94 -7.25 13.40
CA SER A 214 -4.01 -7.70 14.80
C SER A 214 -4.46 -6.58 15.74
N ASP A 215 -4.07 -5.34 15.45
CA ASP A 215 -4.47 -4.15 16.18
C ASP A 215 -4.79 -3.01 15.21
N TYR A 216 -6.07 -2.61 15.18
CA TYR A 216 -6.56 -1.55 14.31
C TYR A 216 -5.87 -0.20 14.57
N TYR A 217 -5.46 0.07 15.82
CA TYR A 217 -4.86 1.35 16.19
C TYR A 217 -3.37 1.43 15.90
N MET A 218 -2.71 0.33 15.51
CA MET A 218 -1.25 0.26 15.34
C MET A 218 -0.90 -0.41 14.01
N THR A 219 -1.28 0.21 12.90
CA THR A 219 -1.18 -0.40 11.57
C THR A 219 -0.02 0.12 10.71
N ASP A 220 0.54 1.27 11.05
CA ASP A 220 1.66 1.89 10.34
C ASP A 220 2.61 2.62 11.31
N SER A 221 3.70 3.16 10.80
CA SER A 221 4.73 3.82 11.62
C SER A 221 4.22 5.11 12.29
N ILE A 222 3.26 5.82 11.70
CA ILE A 222 2.66 7.04 12.28
C ILE A 222 1.79 6.67 13.48
N THR A 223 0.91 5.69 13.30
CA THR A 223 -0.02 5.24 14.34
C THR A 223 0.72 4.54 15.48
N ARG A 224 1.78 3.78 15.19
CA ARG A 224 2.65 3.18 16.22
C ARG A 224 3.46 4.21 17.01
N ALA A 225 3.87 5.31 16.39
CA ALA A 225 4.52 6.43 17.08
C ALA A 225 3.54 7.30 17.90
N SER A 226 2.23 7.12 17.72
CA SER A 226 1.21 7.96 18.37
C SER A 226 0.89 7.50 19.79
N SER A 227 1.10 8.38 20.76
CA SER A 227 0.73 8.14 22.17
C SER A 227 -0.78 7.99 22.37
N THR A 228 -1.60 8.66 21.55
CA THR A 228 -3.06 8.52 21.58
C THR A 228 -3.49 7.15 21.09
N MET A 229 -2.93 6.69 19.97
CA MET A 229 -3.24 5.35 19.44
C MET A 229 -2.77 4.25 20.40
N ALA A 230 -1.65 4.46 21.09
CA ALA A 230 -1.20 3.55 22.15
C ALA A 230 -2.22 3.42 23.28
N LYS A 231 -2.82 4.54 23.73
CA LYS A 231 -3.91 4.50 24.74
C LYS A 231 -5.15 3.79 24.19
N CYS A 232 -5.53 4.05 22.95
CA CYS A 232 -6.66 3.38 22.30
C CYS A 232 -6.45 1.86 22.20
N SER A 233 -5.26 1.41 21.79
CA SER A 233 -4.90 -0.02 21.74
C SER A 233 -5.05 -0.69 23.11
N VAL A 234 -4.54 -0.05 24.17
CA VAL A 234 -4.66 -0.58 25.55
C VAL A 234 -6.13 -0.67 25.98
N ALA A 235 -6.92 0.37 25.71
CA ALA A 235 -8.33 0.38 26.08
C ALA A 235 -9.13 -0.68 25.29
N PHE A 236 -9.06 -0.61 23.96
CA PHE A 236 -10.02 -1.26 23.07
C PHE A 236 -9.54 -2.57 22.45
N SER A 237 -8.22 -2.76 22.26
CA SER A 237 -7.69 -3.96 21.57
C SER A 237 -7.29 -5.07 22.55
N LYS A 238 -6.86 -4.74 23.77
CA LYS A 238 -6.42 -5.73 24.79
C LYS A 238 -7.53 -6.25 25.71
N GLY A 239 -8.79 -5.96 25.40
CA GLY A 239 -9.96 -6.49 26.12
C GLY A 239 -10.15 -5.94 27.55
N THR A 240 -9.37 -4.94 27.98
CA THR A 240 -9.42 -4.41 29.35
C THR A 240 -10.33 -3.20 29.54
N HIS A 241 -10.82 -2.58 28.47
CA HIS A 241 -11.72 -1.43 28.60
C HIS A 241 -12.71 -1.31 27.43
N ARG A 242 -13.92 -1.81 27.64
CA ARG A 242 -15.09 -1.31 26.91
C ARG A 242 -15.57 -0.10 27.74
N PRO A 243 -15.26 1.16 27.37
CA PRO A 243 -15.83 2.30 28.05
C PRO A 243 -17.34 2.24 27.92
N ASP A 244 -18.03 2.48 29.03
CA ASP A 244 -19.48 2.57 29.10
C ASP A 244 -19.95 3.74 28.22
N GLU A 245 -21.13 3.62 27.59
CA GLU A 245 -21.71 4.68 26.74
C GLU A 245 -21.86 6.02 27.51
N SER A 246 -21.85 5.95 28.85
CA SER A 246 -21.85 7.11 29.75
C SER A 246 -20.58 7.98 29.68
N GLU A 247 -19.44 7.44 29.21
CA GLU A 247 -18.17 8.18 29.09
C GLU A 247 -18.07 9.05 27.83
N PHE A 248 -19.01 8.92 26.89
CA PHE A 248 -19.05 9.71 25.64
C PHE A 248 -19.83 11.04 25.77
N LYS A 249 -20.23 11.45 26.98
CA LYS A 249 -20.82 12.77 27.19
C LYS A 249 -19.74 13.85 27.14
N ILE A 250 -19.50 14.36 25.95
CA ILE A 250 -18.79 15.63 25.75
C ILE A 250 -19.71 16.73 26.29
N GLU A 251 -19.37 17.29 27.45
CA GLU A 251 -19.97 18.56 27.88
C GLU A 251 -19.55 19.64 26.88
N ALA A 252 -20.52 20.10 26.10
CA ALA A 252 -20.35 21.27 25.25
C ALA A 252 -20.18 22.49 26.16
N HIS A 253 -18.93 22.88 26.41
CA HIS A 253 -18.65 24.21 26.94
C HIS A 253 -18.86 25.22 25.80
N ALA A 254 -19.96 25.96 25.92
CA ALA A 254 -20.27 27.16 25.15
C ALA A 254 -19.31 28.31 25.50
#